data_AF-A0A447RYN4-F1
#
_entry.id   AF-A0A447RYN4-F1
#
_cell.length_a   1.000
_cell.length_b   1.000
_cell.length_c   1.000
_cell.angle_alpha   90.00
_cell.angle_beta   90.00
_cell.angle_gamma   90.00
#
_symmetry.space_group_name_H-M   'P 1'
#
loop_
_entity.id
_entity.type
_entity.pdbx_description
1 polymer ?
#
loop_
_entity_poly.entity_id
_entity_poly.type
_entity_poly.pdbx_seq_one_letter_code
_entity_poly.pdbx_strand_id
1 'polypeptide(L)'
;MKNLVKDGVSGLVVCGSVGENTSLSTDEKLQIIEVAKDAAGGKIPVIAGVAEFTTAFAQKMAKEAERVGVDGIMVMPALVYSSKPA
;
A
#
# COMPACT_ATOMS: atom_id res chain seq x y z
N MET A 1 -9.20 -4.20 10.76
CA MET A 1 -7.74 -4.20 11.01
C MET A 1 -7.37 -4.44 12.47
N LYS A 2 -7.92 -3.71 13.45
CA LYS A 2 -7.62 -3.93 14.89
C LYS A 2 -7.80 -5.38 15.37
N ASN A 3 -8.83 -6.08 14.89
CA ASN A 3 -9.01 -7.51 15.21
C ASN A 3 -7.87 -8.38 14.68
N LEU A 4 -7.41 -8.16 13.44
CA LEU A 4 -6.26 -8.89 12.88
C LEU A 4 -5.00 -8.71 13.75
N VAL A 5 -4.75 -7.49 14.21
CA VAL A 5 -3.62 -7.19 15.12
C VAL A 5 -3.80 -7.93 16.45
N LYS A 6 -5.01 -7.95 17.01
CA LYS A 6 -5.33 -8.71 18.22
C LYS A 6 -5.14 -10.22 18.04
N ASP A 7 -5.46 -10.74 16.86
CA ASP A 7 -5.35 -12.15 16.50
C ASP A 7 -3.89 -12.57 16.23
N GLY A 8 -2.93 -11.63 16.27
CA GLY A 8 -1.50 -11.91 16.30
C GLY A 8 -0.79 -11.89 14.96
N VAL A 9 -1.35 -11.23 13.93
CA VAL A 9 -0.63 -11.06 12.65
C VAL A 9 0.66 -10.27 12.83
N SER A 10 1.71 -10.61 12.09
CA SER A 10 3.03 -9.97 12.19
C SER A 10 3.16 -8.66 11.43
N GLY A 11 2.17 -8.28 10.63
CA GLY A 11 2.19 -7.08 9.80
C GLY A 11 0.90 -6.90 9.01
N LEU A 12 0.68 -5.70 8.49
CA LEU A 12 -0.43 -5.38 7.61
C LEU A 12 0.10 -4.98 6.23
N VAL A 13 -0.38 -5.64 5.19
CA VAL A 13 -0.19 -5.19 3.80
C VAL A 13 -1.53 -4.68 3.30
N VAL A 14 -1.60 -3.41 2.93
CA VAL A 14 -2.84 -2.75 2.48
C VAL A 14 -2.67 -2.23 1.06
N CYS A 15 -3.80 -2.00 0.36
CA CYS A 15 -3.80 -1.55 -1.04
C CYS A 15 -2.99 -2.48 -1.96
N GLY A 16 -3.00 -3.80 -1.69
CA GLY A 16 -2.54 -4.82 -2.65
C GLY A 16 -3.64 -5.19 -3.64
N SER A 17 -3.46 -6.27 -4.41
CA SER A 17 -4.50 -6.76 -5.35
C SER A 17 -5.81 -7.08 -4.65
N VAL A 18 -5.77 -7.75 -3.50
CA VAL A 18 -6.96 -8.08 -2.68
C VAL A 18 -7.48 -6.84 -1.92
N GLY A 19 -6.66 -5.79 -1.82
CA GLY A 19 -7.05 -4.49 -1.27
C GLY A 19 -7.56 -3.52 -2.34
N GLU A 20 -7.92 -4.01 -3.52
CA GLU A 20 -8.55 -3.25 -4.62
C GLU A 20 -7.77 -2.01 -5.09
N ASN A 21 -6.44 -2.06 -5.07
CA ASN A 21 -5.61 -0.89 -5.39
C ASN A 21 -5.98 -0.18 -6.70
N THR A 22 -6.34 -0.92 -7.75
CA THR A 22 -6.64 -0.33 -9.05
C THR A 22 -8.02 0.33 -9.13
N SER A 23 -8.91 0.05 -8.17
CA SER A 23 -10.26 0.61 -8.11
C SER A 23 -10.35 1.89 -7.28
N LEU A 24 -9.35 2.13 -6.44
CA LEU A 24 -9.33 3.23 -5.47
C LEU A 24 -8.57 4.43 -6.02
N SER A 25 -9.09 5.63 -5.72
CA SER A 25 -8.37 6.88 -5.89
C SER A 25 -7.15 6.95 -4.95
N THR A 26 -6.23 7.87 -5.23
CA THR A 26 -5.08 8.11 -4.34
C THR A 26 -5.54 8.48 -2.93
N ASP A 27 -6.54 9.35 -2.79
CA ASP A 27 -6.99 9.80 -1.48
C ASP A 27 -7.63 8.67 -0.67
N GLU A 28 -8.43 7.81 -1.30
CA GLU A 28 -8.99 6.61 -0.65
C GLU A 28 -7.89 5.65 -0.20
N LYS A 29 -6.84 5.44 -1.01
CA LYS A 29 -5.68 4.63 -0.61
C LYS A 29 -5.00 5.23 0.63
N LEU A 30 -4.80 6.54 0.65
CA LEU A 30 -4.16 7.21 1.79
C LEU A 30 -5.00 7.08 3.06
N GLN A 31 -6.32 7.24 2.98
CA GLN A 31 -7.24 7.01 4.11
C GLN A 31 -7.14 5.57 4.63
N ILE A 32 -7.06 4.57 3.75
CA ILE A 32 -6.89 3.16 4.14
C ILE A 32 -5.55 2.96 4.85
N ILE A 33 -4.47 3.56 4.35
CA ILE A 33 -3.14 3.50 4.97
C ILE A 33 -3.15 4.13 6.36
N GLU A 34 -3.77 5.29 6.52
CA GLU A 34 -3.92 5.98 7.82
C GLU A 34 -4.68 5.10 8.83
N VAL A 35 -5.79 4.49 8.42
CA VAL A 35 -6.56 3.55 9.25
C VAL A 35 -5.73 2.32 9.62
N ALA A 36 -4.89 1.83 8.71
CA ALA A 36 -3.99 0.71 8.97
C ALA A 36 -2.90 1.07 10.00
N LYS A 37 -2.33 2.27 9.91
CA LYS A 37 -1.36 2.79 10.89
C LYS A 37 -2.00 2.96 12.27
N ASP A 38 -3.20 3.54 12.36
CA ASP A 38 -3.95 3.63 13.62
C ASP A 38 -4.20 2.24 14.22
N ALA A 39 -4.64 1.29 13.38
CA ALA A 39 -4.90 -0.07 13.83
C ALA A 39 -3.64 -0.81 14.31
N ALA A 40 -2.51 -0.61 13.63
CA ALA A 40 -1.22 -1.20 14.01
C ALA A 40 -0.66 -0.59 15.29
N GLY A 41 -0.92 0.71 15.54
CA GLY A 41 -0.49 1.41 16.74
C GLY A 41 1.03 1.32 16.99
N GLY A 42 1.83 1.24 15.92
CA GLY A 42 3.28 1.06 15.98
C GLY A 42 3.77 -0.31 16.45
N LYS A 43 2.89 -1.29 16.68
CA LYS A 43 3.26 -2.62 17.19
C LYS A 43 3.76 -3.57 16.11
N ILE A 44 3.28 -3.39 14.88
CA ILE A 44 3.59 -4.22 13.72
C ILE A 44 3.78 -3.32 12.49
N PRO A 45 4.61 -3.71 11.51
CA PRO A 45 4.81 -2.95 10.29
C PRO A 45 3.54 -2.85 9.43
N VAL A 46 3.37 -1.70 8.80
CA VAL A 46 2.36 -1.46 7.77
C VAL A 46 3.06 -1.21 6.44
N ILE A 47 2.74 -2.04 5.45
CA ILE A 47 3.28 -1.97 4.09
C ILE A 47 2.16 -1.52 3.14
N ALA A 48 2.42 -0.48 2.35
CA ALA A 48 1.49 -0.02 1.31
C ALA A 48 1.80 -0.68 -0.03
N GLY A 49 0.79 -1.25 -0.67
CA GLY A 49 0.88 -1.68 -2.06
C GLY A 49 0.95 -0.48 -3.00
N VAL A 50 1.89 -0.52 -3.94
CA VAL A 50 2.05 0.47 -5.00
C VAL A 50 1.88 -0.26 -6.34
N ALA A 51 0.67 -0.20 -6.88
CA ALA A 51 0.33 -0.82 -8.15
C ALA A 51 -0.24 0.23 -9.10
N GLU A 52 0.68 0.92 -9.79
CA GLU A 52 0.35 2.06 -10.64
C GLU A 52 0.74 1.78 -12.11
N PHE A 53 0.11 2.49 -13.03
CA PHE A 53 0.28 2.25 -14.47
C PHE A 53 1.60 2.77 -15.03
N THR A 54 2.21 3.76 -14.38
CA THR A 54 3.46 4.37 -14.83
C THR A 54 4.42 4.54 -13.66
N THR A 55 5.72 4.58 -13.94
CA THR A 55 6.74 4.86 -12.92
C THR A 55 6.51 6.20 -12.23
N ALA A 56 6.07 7.23 -12.96
CA ALA A 56 5.77 8.54 -12.38
C ALA A 56 4.62 8.48 -11.36
N PHE A 57 3.56 7.72 -11.66
CA PHE A 57 2.45 7.52 -10.72
C PHE A 57 2.87 6.68 -9.52
N ALA A 58 3.65 5.61 -9.75
CA ALA A 58 4.22 4.80 -8.68
C ALA A 58 5.09 5.63 -7.73
N GLN A 59 5.95 6.50 -8.27
CA GLN A 59 6.79 7.40 -7.47
C GLN A 59 5.95 8.39 -6.66
N LYS A 60 4.89 8.96 -7.25
CA LYS A 60 3.99 9.86 -6.53
C LYS A 60 3.29 9.13 -5.37
N MET A 61 2.71 7.96 -5.63
CA MET A 61 2.02 7.16 -4.61
C MET A 61 2.99 6.72 -3.50
N ALA A 62 4.21 6.30 -3.85
CA ALA A 62 5.23 5.92 -2.87
C ALA A 62 5.61 7.08 -1.94
N LYS A 63 5.78 8.29 -2.48
CA LYS A 63 6.06 9.50 -1.68
C LYS A 63 4.91 9.86 -0.74
N GLU A 64 3.67 9.75 -1.21
CA GLU A 64 2.51 9.99 -0.35
C GLU A 64 2.39 8.92 0.75
N ALA A 65 2.62 7.65 0.44
CA ALA A 65 2.64 6.59 1.44
C ALA A 65 3.76 6.81 2.49
N GLU A 66 4.96 7.22 2.06
CA GLU A 66 6.06 7.60 2.94
C GLU A 66 5.66 8.78 3.84
N ARG A 67 5.00 9.81 3.29
CA ARG A 67 4.51 10.96 4.06
C ARG A 67 3.53 10.57 5.17
N VAL A 68 2.69 9.56 4.94
CA VAL A 68 1.77 9.00 5.94
C VAL A 68 2.51 8.14 6.99
N GLY A 69 3.75 7.72 6.70
CA GLY A 69 4.63 7.03 7.63
C GLY A 69 4.50 5.51 7.57
N VAL A 70 4.30 4.92 6.39
CA VAL A 70 4.37 3.45 6.21
C VAL A 70 5.78 2.92 6.48
N ASP A 71 5.86 1.68 6.92
CA ASP A 71 7.14 1.03 7.27
C ASP A 71 7.80 0.40 6.03
N GLY A 72 7.07 0.32 4.91
CA GLY A 72 7.58 -0.10 3.62
C GLY A 72 6.54 -0.01 2.52
N ILE A 73 6.98 -0.30 1.30
CA ILE A 73 6.11 -0.39 0.13
C ILE A 73 6.28 -1.74 -0.58
N MET A 74 5.17 -2.29 -1.07
CA MET A 74 5.15 -3.46 -1.94
C MET A 74 4.88 -2.99 -3.36
N VAL A 75 5.95 -2.81 -4.15
CA VAL A 75 5.86 -2.30 -5.52
C VAL A 75 5.53 -3.43 -6.49
N MET A 76 4.41 -3.29 -7.20
CA MET A 76 4.03 -4.24 -8.25
C MET A 76 4.73 -3.93 -9.58
N PRO A 77 4.96 -4.94 -10.44
CA PRO A 77 5.41 -4.71 -11.81
C PRO A 77 4.35 -3.93 -12.62
N ALA A 78 4.74 -3.47 -13.81
CA ALA A 78 3.86 -2.75 -14.71
C ALA A 78 2.54 -3.52 -14.94
N LEU A 79 1.42 -2.84 -14.70
CA LEU A 79 0.08 -3.47 -14.70
C LEU A 79 -0.52 -3.68 -16.09
N VAL A 80 -0.13 -2.87 -17.07
CA VAL A 80 -0.82 -2.83 -18.38
C VAL A 80 -0.10 -3.67 -19.43
N TYR A 81 1.23 -3.58 -19.50
CA TYR A 81 2.05 -4.30 -20.47
C TYR A 81 3.38 -4.71 -19.86
N SER A 82 3.99 -5.75 -20.44
CA SER A 82 5.36 -6.14 -20.10
C SER A 82 6.31 -4.95 -20.30
N SER A 83 7.01 -4.58 -19.23
CA SER A 83 8.06 -3.57 -19.27
C SER A 83 9.40 -4.12 -19.78
N LYS A 84 9.48 -5.43 -20.08
CA LYS A 84 10.68 -6.01 -20.66
C LYS A 84 10.75 -5.64 -22.14
N PRO A 85 11.88 -5.07 -22.62
CA PRO A 85 12.13 -5.03 -24.06
C PRO A 85 12.11 -6.47 -24.60
N ALA A 86 11.60 -6.62 -25.82
CA ALA A 86 11.59 -7.87 -26.55
C ALA A 86 13.02 -8.39 -26.77
#